data_AF-A0A9K3GNQ1-F1
#
_entry.id   AF-A0A9K3GNQ1-F1
#
_cell.length_a   1.000
_cell.length_b   1.000
_cell.length_c   1.000
_cell.angle_alpha   90.00
_cell.angle_beta   90.00
_cell.angle_gamma   90.00
#
_symmetry.space_group_name_H-M   'P 1'
#
loop_
_entity.id
_entity.type
_entity.pdbx_description
1 polymer ?
#
loop_
_entity_poly.entity_id
_entity_poly.type
_entity_poly.pdbx_seq_one_letter_code
_entity_poly.pdbx_strand_id
1 'polypeptide(L)'
;HFSNLSIPDASDVVLTTIFKSILGGYLGAAGFVDVVKRKADHIVSASILLYRGIVQEMRPTPSKSHYTFNMRDLSRVFQGITRVAASSVKDADMLCDIWAHENCRVFQDRLICSEDKDWFSNELVTVAKQKLGVKWDVDRIMGVPSEHYTPLLWADFLVPGTDAADRTYDPVPSWSKCKGLVADYLSEYNYSGSRTMDLVLFKDCIEHVLRMSRILHTPRGNALLVGVGGSGKQSVTRLAAHLAEFKLFTVELTKGYGIAEFREDLKEMEDLKEMYEAAGVNDTPIVFLFTEAQ
;
A
#
# COMPACT_ATOMS: atom_id res chain seq x y z
N HIS A 1 -9.02 10.69 40.16
CA HIS A 1 -8.59 9.28 40.28
C HIS A 1 -8.66 8.64 38.91
N PHE A 2 -7.57 8.05 38.41
CA PHE A 2 -7.57 7.30 37.16
C PHE A 2 -7.24 5.83 37.46
N SER A 3 -7.88 4.93 36.72
CA SER A 3 -7.52 3.51 36.72
C SER A 3 -6.64 3.24 35.50
N ASN A 4 -5.53 2.54 35.71
CA ASN A 4 -4.66 2.13 34.61
C ASN A 4 -4.95 0.68 34.24
N LEU A 5 -5.20 0.43 32.96
CA LEU A 5 -5.41 -0.91 32.41
C LEU A 5 -4.28 -1.21 31.42
N SER A 6 -3.47 -2.22 31.74
CA SER A 6 -2.38 -2.66 30.88
C SER A 6 -2.88 -3.73 29.92
N ILE A 7 -2.72 -3.50 28.62
CA ILE A 7 -3.04 -4.49 27.57
C ILE A 7 -1.70 -5.08 27.09
N PRO A 8 -1.41 -6.37 27.39
CA PRO A 8 -0.20 -7.02 26.93
C PRO A 8 -0.27 -7.36 25.43
N ASP A 9 0.88 -7.72 24.85
CA ASP A 9 0.93 -8.21 23.49
C ASP A 9 0.08 -9.47 23.28
N ALA A 10 -0.62 -9.54 22.15
CA ALA A 10 -1.47 -10.67 21.85
C ALA A 10 -0.66 -11.94 21.60
N SER A 11 -1.15 -13.05 22.15
CA SER A 11 -0.63 -14.39 21.87
C SER A 11 -1.01 -14.84 20.46
N ASP A 12 -0.31 -15.85 19.94
CA ASP A 12 -0.59 -16.41 18.61
C ASP A 12 -2.01 -16.99 18.51
N VAL A 13 -2.53 -17.53 19.61
CA VAL A 13 -3.93 -18.02 19.68
C VAL A 13 -4.90 -16.87 19.46
N VAL A 14 -4.70 -15.74 20.12
CA VAL A 14 -5.55 -14.55 19.98
C VAL A 14 -5.45 -13.98 18.57
N LEU A 15 -4.23 -13.83 18.02
CA LEU A 15 -4.02 -13.38 16.65
C LEU A 15 -4.73 -14.29 15.65
N THR A 16 -4.61 -15.60 15.83
CA THR A 16 -5.24 -16.61 14.97
C THR A 16 -6.75 -16.44 15.00
N THR A 17 -7.37 -16.33 16.18
CA THR A 17 -8.82 -16.14 16.31
C THR A 17 -9.29 -14.88 15.61
N ILE A 18 -8.61 -13.74 15.83
CA ILE A 18 -8.98 -12.45 15.22
C ILE A 18 -8.91 -12.55 13.70
N PHE A 19 -7.78 -12.97 13.14
CA PHE A 19 -7.58 -12.92 11.69
C PHE A 19 -8.31 -14.05 10.94
N LYS A 20 -8.56 -15.20 11.58
CA LYS A 20 -9.48 -16.21 11.02
C LYS A 20 -10.90 -15.67 10.90
N SER A 21 -11.37 -14.96 11.92
CA SER A 21 -12.72 -14.36 11.88
C SER A 21 -12.82 -13.31 10.78
N ILE A 22 -11.82 -12.44 10.63
CA ILE A 22 -11.79 -11.40 9.59
C ILE A 22 -11.72 -12.03 8.19
N LEU A 23 -10.68 -12.81 7.90
CA LEU A 23 -10.46 -13.33 6.55
C LEU A 23 -11.50 -14.38 6.17
N GLY A 24 -11.83 -15.30 7.08
CA GLY A 24 -12.86 -16.31 6.84
C GLY A 24 -14.25 -15.71 6.66
N GLY A 25 -14.60 -14.70 7.46
CA GLY A 25 -15.86 -13.97 7.32
C GLY A 25 -15.95 -13.24 5.98
N TYR A 26 -14.90 -12.53 5.59
CA TYR A 26 -14.84 -11.84 4.30
C TYR A 26 -14.96 -12.80 3.12
N LEU A 27 -14.10 -13.81 3.03
CA LEU A 27 -14.12 -14.78 1.93
C LEU A 27 -15.45 -15.55 1.86
N GLY A 28 -16.07 -15.80 3.02
CA GLY A 28 -17.41 -16.41 3.14
C GLY A 28 -18.51 -15.56 2.52
N ALA A 29 -18.56 -14.26 2.87
CA ALA A 29 -19.62 -13.34 2.48
C ALA A 29 -19.44 -12.76 1.07
N ALA A 30 -18.21 -12.56 0.60
CA ALA A 30 -17.89 -11.86 -0.64
C ALA A 30 -17.94 -12.73 -1.91
N GLY A 31 -18.50 -13.95 -1.84
CA GLY A 31 -18.77 -14.77 -3.02
C GLY A 31 -17.56 -15.50 -3.62
N PHE A 32 -16.46 -15.67 -2.89
CA PHE A 32 -15.30 -16.43 -3.36
C PHE A 32 -15.61 -17.92 -3.55
N VAL A 33 -14.88 -18.58 -4.45
CA VAL A 33 -14.99 -20.03 -4.68
C VAL A 33 -14.44 -20.84 -3.50
N ASP A 34 -14.95 -22.06 -3.29
CA ASP A 34 -14.61 -22.87 -2.11
C ASP A 34 -13.13 -23.26 -2.00
N VAL A 35 -12.43 -23.38 -3.13
CA VAL A 35 -10.98 -23.62 -3.14
C VAL A 35 -10.20 -22.46 -2.53
N VAL A 36 -10.65 -21.22 -2.75
CA VAL A 36 -10.07 -20.00 -2.16
C VAL A 36 -10.40 -19.93 -0.67
N LYS A 37 -11.68 -20.14 -0.32
CA LYS A 37 -12.15 -20.12 1.08
C LYS A 37 -11.38 -21.09 1.97
N ARG A 38 -11.11 -22.32 1.49
CA ARG A 38 -10.33 -23.34 2.23
C ARG A 38 -8.89 -22.93 2.52
N LYS A 39 -8.33 -21.95 1.81
CA LYS A 39 -6.97 -21.45 2.01
C LYS A 39 -6.87 -20.42 3.15
N ALA A 40 -8.00 -19.89 3.66
CA ALA A 40 -8.02 -18.82 4.65
C ALA A 40 -7.17 -19.12 5.91
N ASP A 41 -7.35 -20.31 6.49
CA ASP A 41 -6.63 -20.73 7.70
C ASP A 41 -5.11 -20.83 7.47
N HIS A 42 -4.71 -21.25 6.28
CA HIS A 42 -3.32 -21.34 5.87
C HIS A 42 -2.70 -19.95 5.70
N ILE A 43 -3.43 -19.01 5.10
CA ILE A 43 -3.03 -17.60 4.97
C ILE A 43 -2.86 -16.95 6.34
N VAL A 44 -3.78 -17.19 7.28
CA VAL A 44 -3.67 -16.66 8.65
C VAL A 44 -2.43 -17.21 9.34
N SER A 45 -2.24 -18.53 9.28
CA SER A 45 -1.08 -19.19 9.89
C SER A 45 0.25 -18.73 9.28
N ALA A 46 0.30 -18.53 7.96
CA ALA A 46 1.45 -18.00 7.25
C ALA A 46 1.76 -16.56 7.67
N SER A 47 0.74 -15.70 7.73
CA SER A 47 0.89 -14.29 8.09
C SER A 47 1.41 -14.11 9.51
N ILE A 48 0.91 -14.90 10.47
CA ILE A 48 1.39 -14.85 11.86
C ILE A 48 2.84 -15.34 11.95
N LEU A 49 3.19 -16.44 11.27
CA LEU A 49 4.55 -16.96 11.27
C LEU A 49 5.55 -15.95 10.69
N LEU A 50 5.26 -15.40 9.51
CA LEU A 50 6.09 -14.39 8.87
C LEU A 50 6.23 -13.13 9.73
N TYR A 51 5.11 -12.63 10.30
CA TYR A 51 5.11 -11.48 11.20
C TYR A 51 6.00 -11.70 12.43
N ARG A 52 5.93 -12.89 13.06
CA ARG A 52 6.79 -13.21 14.21
C ARG A 52 8.27 -13.24 13.83
N GLY A 53 8.61 -13.81 12.67
CA GLY A 53 9.98 -13.77 12.14
C GLY A 53 10.46 -12.33 11.96
N ILE A 54 9.66 -11.47 11.33
CA ILE A 54 10.00 -10.06 11.09
C ILE A 54 10.21 -9.31 12.41
N VAL A 55 9.30 -9.44 13.38
CA VAL A 55 9.43 -8.78 14.68
C VAL A 55 10.68 -9.24 15.44
N GLN A 56 11.05 -10.51 15.27
CA GLN A 56 12.23 -11.07 15.93
C GLN A 56 13.54 -10.57 15.32
N GLU A 57 13.64 -10.57 13.98
CA GLU A 57 14.86 -10.28 13.24
C GLU A 57 15.05 -8.77 12.97
N MET A 58 13.99 -8.09 12.53
CA MET A 58 14.02 -6.69 12.08
C MET A 58 13.81 -5.73 13.24
N ARG A 59 14.76 -5.72 14.19
CA ARG A 59 14.72 -4.86 15.37
C ARG A 59 15.17 -3.44 15.07
N PRO A 60 14.60 -2.43 15.76
CA PRO A 60 15.03 -1.05 15.58
C PRO A 60 16.45 -0.85 16.10
N THR A 61 17.30 -0.25 15.27
CA THR A 61 18.65 0.22 15.63
C THR A 61 18.74 1.73 15.37
N PRO A 62 19.78 2.44 15.84
CA PRO A 62 19.95 3.86 15.52
C PRO A 62 19.95 4.16 14.01
N SER A 63 20.46 3.24 13.18
CA SER A 63 20.46 3.36 11.71
C SER A 63 19.15 2.91 11.03
N LYS A 64 18.29 2.18 11.76
CA LYS A 64 17.03 1.59 11.27
C LYS A 64 15.91 1.82 12.30
N SER A 65 15.79 3.04 12.82
CA SER A 65 14.90 3.36 13.95
C SER A 65 13.41 3.19 13.61
N HIS A 66 13.07 3.30 12.33
CA HIS A 66 11.72 3.09 11.80
C HIS A 66 11.30 1.62 11.67
N TYR A 67 12.20 0.66 11.96
CA TYR A 67 11.89 -0.78 11.98
C TYR A 67 11.10 -1.14 13.23
N THR A 68 9.90 -0.59 13.32
CA THR A 68 8.94 -0.83 14.40
C THR A 68 7.73 -1.53 13.81
N PHE A 69 7.62 -2.82 14.10
CA PHE A 69 6.55 -3.67 13.60
C PHE A 69 5.65 -4.10 14.76
N ASN A 70 4.34 -3.96 14.60
CA ASN A 70 3.35 -4.34 15.60
C ASN A 70 2.08 -4.93 14.94
N MET A 71 1.09 -5.31 15.74
CA MET A 71 -0.15 -5.95 15.25
C MET A 71 -0.91 -5.09 14.21
N ARG A 72 -0.76 -3.76 14.21
CA ARG A 72 -1.38 -2.90 13.20
C ARG A 72 -0.83 -3.18 11.80
N ASP A 73 0.44 -3.55 11.70
CA ASP A 73 1.05 -3.92 10.42
C ASP A 73 0.46 -5.21 9.88
N LEU A 74 0.35 -6.24 10.74
CA LEU A 74 -0.36 -7.46 10.40
C LEU A 74 -1.82 -7.16 9.97
N SER A 75 -2.50 -6.26 10.68
CA SER A 75 -3.85 -5.82 10.32
C SER A 75 -3.92 -5.16 8.94
N ARG A 76 -2.92 -4.36 8.55
CA ARG A 76 -2.84 -3.74 7.22
C ARG A 76 -2.66 -4.76 6.09
N VAL A 77 -1.96 -5.87 6.35
CA VAL A 77 -1.87 -6.98 5.38
C VAL A 77 -3.24 -7.55 5.11
N PHE A 78 -4.00 -7.88 6.16
CA PHE A 78 -5.36 -8.39 5.99
C PHE A 78 -6.31 -7.36 5.39
N GLN A 79 -6.18 -6.08 5.73
CA GLN A 79 -6.97 -5.01 5.09
C GLN A 79 -6.74 -4.97 3.57
N GLY A 80 -5.49 -5.13 3.11
CA GLY A 80 -5.16 -5.22 1.69
C GLY A 80 -5.76 -6.47 1.03
N ILE A 81 -5.66 -7.63 1.70
CA ILE A 81 -6.26 -8.89 1.20
C ILE A 81 -7.79 -8.78 1.17
N THR A 82 -8.44 -8.11 2.12
CA THR A 82 -9.90 -7.95 2.12
C THR A 82 -10.40 -6.89 1.14
N ARG A 83 -9.50 -6.23 0.39
CA ARG A 83 -9.87 -5.26 -0.65
C ARG A 83 -10.13 -5.93 -2.00
N VAL A 84 -9.55 -7.10 -2.27
CA VAL A 84 -9.73 -7.75 -3.57
C VAL A 84 -11.13 -8.31 -3.73
N ALA A 85 -11.71 -8.16 -4.91
CA ALA A 85 -13.02 -8.71 -5.24
C ALA A 85 -12.91 -10.21 -5.60
N ALA A 86 -14.01 -10.95 -5.45
CA ALA A 86 -14.04 -12.37 -5.85
C ALA A 86 -13.81 -12.58 -7.36
N SER A 87 -14.15 -11.61 -8.20
CA SER A 87 -13.86 -11.60 -9.64
C SER A 87 -12.35 -11.54 -9.93
N SER A 88 -11.58 -10.92 -9.04
CA SER A 88 -10.13 -10.70 -9.15
C SER A 88 -9.31 -11.93 -8.75
N VAL A 89 -9.86 -12.83 -7.92
CA VAL A 89 -9.17 -14.02 -7.38
C VAL A 89 -9.90 -15.28 -7.80
N LYS A 90 -9.41 -15.90 -8.89
CA LYS A 90 -10.08 -17.04 -9.53
C LYS A 90 -9.71 -18.39 -8.89
N ASP A 91 -8.55 -18.46 -8.26
CA ASP A 91 -8.02 -19.68 -7.66
C ASP A 91 -7.25 -19.40 -6.36
N ALA A 92 -6.85 -20.47 -5.68
CA ALA A 92 -6.16 -20.39 -4.40
C ALA A 92 -4.72 -19.86 -4.51
N ASP A 93 -4.09 -19.94 -5.69
CA ASP A 93 -2.74 -19.44 -5.91
C ASP A 93 -2.75 -17.92 -6.05
N MET A 94 -3.76 -17.35 -6.72
CA MET A 94 -3.98 -15.90 -6.75
C MET A 94 -4.20 -15.31 -5.35
N LEU A 95 -4.85 -16.05 -4.43
CA LEU A 95 -4.96 -15.62 -3.03
C LEU A 95 -3.59 -15.59 -2.34
N CYS A 96 -2.70 -16.54 -2.66
CA CYS A 96 -1.34 -16.55 -2.15
C CYS A 96 -0.52 -15.40 -2.73
N ASP A 97 -0.71 -15.08 -4.01
CA ASP A 97 -0.03 -13.97 -4.68
C ASP A 97 -0.41 -12.61 -4.09
N ILE A 98 -1.69 -12.35 -3.81
CA ILE A 98 -2.09 -11.11 -3.10
C ILE A 98 -1.53 -11.09 -1.66
N TRP A 99 -1.51 -12.22 -0.96
CA TRP A 99 -0.88 -12.30 0.36
C TRP A 99 0.60 -11.93 0.30
N ALA A 100 1.35 -12.45 -0.68
CA ALA A 100 2.75 -12.12 -0.85
C ALA A 100 2.94 -10.63 -1.18
N HIS A 101 2.12 -10.11 -2.11
CA HIS A 101 2.12 -8.69 -2.48
C HIS A 101 1.90 -7.78 -1.27
N GLU A 102 0.87 -8.03 -0.47
CA GLU A 102 0.53 -7.19 0.68
C GLU A 102 1.58 -7.26 1.78
N ASN A 103 2.23 -8.41 1.99
CA ASN A 103 3.37 -8.50 2.90
C ASN A 103 4.55 -7.67 2.39
N CYS A 104 4.83 -7.66 1.08
CA CYS A 104 5.86 -6.81 0.50
C CYS A 104 5.54 -5.31 0.71
N ARG A 105 4.29 -4.90 0.43
CA ARG A 105 3.85 -3.50 0.61
C ARG A 105 3.89 -3.04 2.06
N VAL A 106 3.55 -3.90 3.01
CA VAL A 106 3.50 -3.54 4.42
C VAL A 106 4.88 -3.61 5.09
N PHE A 107 5.67 -4.63 4.79
CA PHE A 107 6.94 -4.89 5.50
C PHE A 107 8.16 -4.53 4.65
N GLN A 108 8.29 -5.14 3.46
CA GLN A 108 9.49 -4.99 2.62
C GLN A 108 9.75 -3.55 2.18
N ASP A 109 8.69 -2.77 1.90
CA ASP A 109 8.81 -1.37 1.48
C ASP A 109 9.45 -0.46 2.56
N ARG A 110 9.48 -0.89 3.83
CA ARG A 110 10.17 -0.17 4.92
C ARG A 110 11.65 -0.51 5.04
N LEU A 111 12.10 -1.58 4.38
CA LEU A 111 13.47 -2.08 4.47
C LEU A 111 14.41 -1.26 3.58
N ILE A 112 15.55 -0.87 4.12
CA ILE A 112 16.46 0.08 3.47
C ILE A 112 17.63 -0.60 2.75
N CYS A 113 18.17 -1.70 3.28
CA CYS A 113 19.35 -2.37 2.73
C CYS A 113 19.01 -3.69 2.03
N SER A 114 19.90 -4.13 1.15
CA SER A 114 19.75 -5.36 0.37
C SER A 114 19.68 -6.58 1.28
N GLU A 115 20.50 -6.64 2.32
CA GLU A 115 20.57 -7.80 3.22
C GLU A 115 19.22 -8.05 3.91
N ASP A 116 18.55 -6.99 4.35
CA ASP A 116 17.25 -7.12 5.00
C ASP A 116 16.17 -7.55 4.00
N LYS A 117 16.22 -7.01 2.77
CA LYS A 117 15.29 -7.38 1.69
C LYS A 117 15.50 -8.83 1.27
N ASP A 118 16.75 -9.28 1.20
CA ASP A 118 17.14 -10.66 0.89
C ASP A 118 16.61 -11.59 1.96
N TRP A 119 16.84 -11.27 3.23
CA TRP A 119 16.29 -12.03 4.34
C TRP A 119 14.76 -12.11 4.25
N PHE A 120 14.08 -10.98 4.04
CA PHE A 120 12.62 -10.93 3.99
C PHE A 120 12.06 -11.80 2.86
N SER A 121 12.63 -11.70 1.65
CA SER A 121 12.16 -12.47 0.50
C SER A 121 12.40 -13.97 0.70
N ASN A 122 13.54 -14.36 1.30
CA ASN A 122 13.82 -15.74 1.65
C ASN A 122 12.85 -16.29 2.71
N GLU A 123 12.56 -15.51 3.74
CA GLU A 123 11.62 -15.89 4.80
C GLU A 123 10.20 -16.01 4.24
N LEU A 124 9.77 -15.07 3.40
CA LEU A 124 8.46 -15.10 2.74
C LEU A 124 8.29 -16.37 1.89
N VAL A 125 9.29 -16.73 1.07
CA VAL A 125 9.26 -17.97 0.27
C VAL A 125 9.25 -19.21 1.16
N THR A 126 10.03 -19.20 2.25
CA THR A 126 10.09 -20.30 3.21
C THR A 126 8.73 -20.54 3.88
N VAL A 127 8.10 -19.47 4.37
CA VAL A 127 6.76 -19.51 4.99
C VAL A 127 5.70 -19.93 3.97
N ALA A 128 5.75 -19.38 2.74
CA ALA A 128 4.83 -19.75 1.67
C ALA A 128 4.90 -21.26 1.36
N LYS A 129 6.11 -21.81 1.25
CA LYS A 129 6.33 -23.25 1.04
C LYS A 129 5.80 -24.09 2.19
N GLN A 130 6.05 -23.68 3.44
CA GLN A 130 5.66 -24.44 4.63
C GLN A 130 4.17 -24.41 4.90
N LYS A 131 3.53 -23.24 4.78
CA LYS A 131 2.14 -23.02 5.22
C LYS A 131 1.14 -23.02 4.09
N LEU A 132 1.55 -22.56 2.90
CA LEU A 132 0.68 -22.45 1.73
C LEU A 132 0.94 -23.57 0.71
N GLY A 133 2.05 -24.30 0.81
CA GLY A 133 2.43 -25.36 -0.13
C GLY A 133 2.84 -24.85 -1.51
N VAL A 134 3.11 -23.54 -1.64
CA VAL A 134 3.48 -22.92 -2.91
C VAL A 134 5.01 -22.81 -2.98
N LYS A 135 5.57 -23.13 -4.15
CA LYS A 135 7.01 -23.01 -4.40
C LYS A 135 7.25 -21.82 -5.29
N TRP A 136 7.76 -20.74 -4.71
CA TRP A 136 8.18 -19.55 -5.43
C TRP A 136 9.69 -19.45 -5.47
N ASP A 137 10.16 -18.75 -6.50
CA ASP A 137 11.52 -18.25 -6.55
C ASP A 137 11.62 -16.94 -5.74
N VAL A 138 12.74 -16.74 -5.07
CA VAL A 138 13.07 -15.50 -4.36
C VAL A 138 13.13 -14.34 -5.36
N ASP A 139 13.61 -14.60 -6.58
CA ASP A 139 13.68 -13.61 -7.66
C ASP A 139 12.30 -13.03 -7.98
N ARG A 140 11.25 -13.84 -7.89
CA ARG A 140 9.85 -13.40 -8.09
C ARG A 140 9.43 -12.38 -7.04
N ILE A 141 9.84 -12.58 -5.79
CA ILE A 141 9.52 -11.67 -4.69
C ILE A 141 10.33 -10.37 -4.81
N MET A 142 11.58 -10.47 -5.29
CA MET A 142 12.45 -9.33 -5.55
C MET A 142 12.07 -8.53 -6.81
N GLY A 143 11.09 -9.02 -7.58
CA GLY A 143 10.66 -8.38 -8.81
C GLY A 143 11.75 -8.39 -9.89
N VAL A 144 12.67 -9.35 -9.88
CA VAL A 144 13.64 -9.50 -10.96
C VAL A 144 12.86 -9.73 -12.26
N PRO A 145 13.11 -8.97 -13.34
CA PRO A 145 12.41 -9.21 -14.60
C PRO A 145 12.69 -10.63 -15.10
N SER A 146 11.63 -11.39 -15.37
CA SER A 146 11.72 -12.76 -15.89
C SER A 146 10.54 -13.05 -16.82
N GLU A 147 10.77 -13.84 -17.86
CA GLU A 147 9.69 -14.37 -18.70
C GLU A 147 8.91 -15.49 -18.00
N HIS A 148 9.46 -16.04 -16.92
CA HIS A 148 8.91 -17.23 -16.24
C HIS A 148 7.83 -16.91 -15.21
N TYR A 149 7.66 -15.65 -14.81
CA TYR A 149 6.63 -15.26 -13.84
C TYR A 149 6.15 -13.83 -14.03
N THR A 150 4.91 -13.59 -13.65
CA THR A 150 4.36 -12.24 -13.53
C THR A 150 4.87 -11.57 -12.24
N PRO A 151 5.19 -10.27 -12.29
CA PRO A 151 5.48 -9.50 -11.10
C PRO A 151 4.33 -9.58 -10.10
N LEU A 152 4.64 -9.66 -8.80
CA LEU A 152 3.66 -9.57 -7.72
C LEU A 152 3.21 -8.12 -7.53
N LEU A 153 2.52 -7.57 -8.53
CA LEU A 153 2.02 -6.20 -8.56
C LEU A 153 0.50 -6.23 -8.71
N TRP A 154 -0.17 -5.36 -7.97
CA TRP A 154 -1.62 -5.19 -7.99
C TRP A 154 -1.95 -3.70 -8.14
N ALA A 155 -3.04 -3.39 -8.81
CA ALA A 155 -3.49 -2.04 -9.11
C ALA A 155 -5.00 -1.98 -9.34
N ASP A 156 -5.59 -0.81 -9.17
CA ASP A 156 -7.02 -0.52 -9.32
C ASP A 156 -7.36 0.27 -10.60
N PHE A 157 -6.36 0.82 -11.28
CA PHE A 157 -6.55 1.63 -12.49
C PHE A 157 -6.35 0.85 -13.80
N LEU A 158 -6.42 -0.49 -13.75
CA LEU A 158 -6.07 -1.37 -14.89
C LEU A 158 -7.08 -1.35 -16.05
N VAL A 159 -8.27 -0.80 -15.82
CA VAL A 159 -9.35 -0.67 -16.81
C VAL A 159 -9.69 0.82 -16.97
N PRO A 160 -9.13 1.49 -18.00
CA PRO A 160 -9.40 2.90 -18.26
C PRO A 160 -10.89 3.19 -18.45
N GLY A 161 -11.34 4.35 -18.00
CA GLY A 161 -12.73 4.79 -18.13
C GLY A 161 -13.72 4.12 -17.16
N THR A 162 -13.22 3.35 -16.18
CA THR A 162 -14.04 2.84 -15.08
C THR A 162 -14.10 3.88 -13.97
N ASP A 163 -15.31 4.27 -13.56
CA ASP A 163 -15.52 5.18 -12.45
C ASP A 163 -14.81 4.69 -11.19
N ALA A 164 -14.19 5.61 -10.42
CA ALA A 164 -13.39 5.25 -9.24
C ALA A 164 -14.12 4.33 -8.24
N ALA A 165 -15.44 4.47 -8.10
CA ALA A 165 -16.26 3.64 -7.22
C ALA A 165 -16.38 2.18 -7.65
N ASP A 166 -16.25 1.90 -8.95
CA ASP A 166 -16.40 0.55 -9.54
C ASP A 166 -15.05 -0.14 -9.79
N ARG A 167 -13.94 0.54 -9.51
CA ARG A 167 -12.60 0.00 -9.73
C ARG A 167 -12.30 -1.15 -8.79
N THR A 168 -11.80 -2.24 -9.37
CA THR A 168 -11.38 -3.45 -8.65
C THR A 168 -9.88 -3.48 -8.46
N TYR A 169 -9.43 -3.91 -7.29
CA TYR A 169 -8.00 -4.12 -7.02
C TYR A 169 -7.56 -5.45 -7.62
N ASP A 170 -6.84 -5.37 -8.74
CA ASP A 170 -6.59 -6.50 -9.65
C ASP A 170 -5.09 -6.76 -9.85
N PRO A 171 -4.71 -8.00 -10.20
CA PRO A 171 -3.33 -8.34 -10.48
C PRO A 171 -2.90 -7.68 -11.80
N VAL A 172 -1.72 -7.07 -11.78
CA VAL A 172 -1.11 -6.48 -12.97
C VAL A 172 -0.76 -7.61 -13.96
N PRO A 173 -1.34 -7.63 -15.17
CA PRO A 173 -1.19 -8.77 -16.08
C PRO A 173 0.20 -8.85 -16.72
N SER A 174 0.81 -7.70 -17.01
CA SER A 174 2.18 -7.62 -17.52
C SER A 174 2.78 -6.26 -17.24
N TRP A 175 4.11 -6.22 -17.18
CA TRP A 175 4.87 -4.99 -17.03
C TRP A 175 4.58 -3.99 -18.16
N SER A 176 4.59 -4.47 -19.42
CA SER A 176 4.36 -3.62 -20.59
C SER A 176 2.98 -2.96 -20.57
N LYS A 177 1.94 -3.70 -20.15
CA LYS A 177 0.59 -3.13 -20.04
C LYS A 177 0.53 -2.08 -18.93
N CYS A 178 1.10 -2.37 -17.76
CA CYS A 178 1.15 -1.42 -16.64
C CYS A 178 1.87 -0.13 -17.05
N LYS A 179 3.04 -0.26 -17.67
CA LYS A 179 3.81 0.89 -18.17
C LYS A 179 3.03 1.72 -19.19
N GLY A 180 2.35 1.07 -20.13
CA GLY A 180 1.49 1.76 -21.11
C GLY A 180 0.39 2.56 -20.42
N LEU A 181 -0.36 1.93 -19.51
CA LEU A 181 -1.42 2.59 -18.77
C LEU A 181 -0.91 3.80 -17.97
N VAL A 182 0.18 3.65 -17.21
CA VAL A 182 0.76 4.77 -16.44
C VAL A 182 1.22 5.91 -17.36
N ALA A 183 1.71 5.60 -18.56
CA ALA A 183 2.07 6.61 -19.57
C ALA A 183 0.84 7.34 -20.11
N ASP A 184 -0.24 6.61 -20.38
CA ASP A 184 -1.51 7.20 -20.84
C ASP A 184 -2.06 8.17 -19.78
N TYR A 185 -2.12 7.76 -18.51
CA TYR A 185 -2.55 8.64 -17.40
C TYR A 185 -1.62 9.83 -17.17
N LEU A 186 -0.31 9.68 -17.38
CA LEU A 186 0.62 10.82 -17.34
C LEU A 186 0.33 11.81 -18.47
N SER A 187 -0.01 11.31 -19.66
CA SER A 187 -0.38 12.15 -20.80
C SER A 187 -1.70 12.89 -20.55
N GLU A 188 -2.69 12.23 -19.94
CA GLU A 188 -3.96 12.82 -19.54
C GLU A 188 -3.78 13.92 -18.48
N TYR A 189 -2.96 13.65 -17.46
CA TYR A 189 -2.58 14.65 -16.46
C TYR A 189 -1.96 15.89 -17.11
N ASN A 190 -1.04 15.68 -18.07
CA ASN A 190 -0.36 16.78 -18.75
C ASN A 190 -1.27 17.56 -19.72
N TYR A 191 -2.33 16.92 -20.23
CA TYR A 191 -3.31 17.57 -21.09
C TYR A 191 -4.31 18.43 -20.29
N SER A 192 -4.76 17.92 -19.14
CA SER A 192 -5.78 18.55 -18.30
C SER A 192 -5.21 19.53 -17.26
N GLY A 193 -3.97 19.35 -16.84
CA GLY A 193 -3.33 20.11 -15.76
C GLY A 193 -2.73 21.44 -16.20
N SER A 194 -2.78 22.44 -15.32
CA SER A 194 -2.09 23.72 -15.49
C SER A 194 -0.57 23.61 -15.33
N ARG A 195 -0.09 22.57 -14.64
CA ARG A 195 1.33 22.28 -14.41
C ARG A 195 1.64 20.90 -14.97
N THR A 196 2.42 20.84 -16.04
CA THR A 196 2.85 19.57 -16.66
C THR A 196 3.99 18.92 -15.86
N MET A 197 4.08 17.60 -15.95
CA MET A 197 5.13 16.76 -15.38
C MET A 197 5.85 16.00 -16.50
N ASP A 198 7.15 16.26 -16.65
CA ASP A 198 8.02 15.47 -17.52
C ASP A 198 8.65 14.32 -16.71
N LEU A 199 7.88 13.26 -16.50
CA LEU A 199 8.28 12.11 -15.70
C LEU A 199 8.77 10.96 -16.58
N VAL A 200 10.03 10.58 -16.42
CA VAL A 200 10.58 9.40 -17.11
C VAL A 200 10.09 8.13 -16.42
N LEU A 201 9.26 7.34 -17.11
CA LEU A 201 8.65 6.12 -16.58
C LEU A 201 9.57 4.89 -16.71
N PHE A 202 10.55 4.80 -15.80
CA PHE A 202 11.36 3.60 -15.57
C PHE A 202 10.77 2.72 -14.46
N LYS A 203 11.39 1.56 -14.21
CA LYS A 203 10.84 0.52 -13.33
C LYS A 203 10.47 1.02 -11.94
N ASP A 204 11.43 1.58 -11.20
CA ASP A 204 11.16 2.00 -9.83
C ASP A 204 10.13 3.13 -9.76
N CYS A 205 10.11 4.03 -10.75
CA CYS A 205 9.10 5.09 -10.84
C CYS A 205 7.67 4.52 -10.89
N ILE A 206 7.43 3.55 -11.77
CA ILE A 206 6.10 2.90 -11.90
C ILE A 206 5.77 2.12 -10.64
N GLU A 207 6.73 1.40 -10.05
CA GLU A 207 6.51 0.70 -8.79
C GLU A 207 6.17 1.67 -7.65
N HIS A 208 6.80 2.84 -7.58
CA HIS A 208 6.45 3.87 -6.60
C HIS A 208 5.05 4.45 -6.85
N VAL A 209 4.64 4.63 -8.10
CA VAL A 209 3.27 5.04 -8.44
C VAL A 209 2.26 3.98 -7.96
N LEU A 210 2.53 2.70 -8.19
CA LEU A 210 1.69 1.59 -7.72
C LEU A 210 1.60 1.55 -6.19
N ARG A 211 2.73 1.70 -5.49
CA ARG A 211 2.78 1.78 -4.02
C ARG A 211 1.96 2.95 -3.50
N MET A 212 2.10 4.12 -4.11
CA MET A 212 1.33 5.29 -3.74
C MET A 212 -0.16 5.08 -3.99
N SER A 213 -0.57 4.58 -5.16
CA SER A 213 -1.99 4.27 -5.42
C SER A 213 -2.57 3.32 -4.36
N ARG A 214 -1.83 2.25 -4.01
CA ARG A 214 -2.23 1.31 -2.95
C ARG A 214 -2.40 2.01 -1.59
N ILE A 215 -1.49 2.92 -1.23
CA ILE A 215 -1.57 3.65 0.04
C ILE A 215 -2.76 4.60 0.06
N LEU A 216 -3.02 5.33 -1.02
CA LEU A 216 -4.11 6.31 -1.11
C LEU A 216 -5.49 5.66 -0.90
N HIS A 217 -5.69 4.48 -1.48
CA HIS A 217 -6.94 3.74 -1.33
C HIS A 217 -7.02 2.90 -0.04
N THR A 218 -5.99 2.91 0.79
CA THR A 218 -6.08 2.33 2.13
C THR A 218 -6.83 3.31 3.03
N PRO A 219 -7.89 2.90 3.74
CA PRO A 219 -8.60 3.77 4.65
C PRO A 219 -7.63 4.38 5.68
N ARG A 220 -7.64 5.72 5.80
CA ARG A 220 -6.70 6.47 6.65
C ARG A 220 -5.23 6.19 6.31
N GLY A 221 -4.94 5.96 5.04
CA GLY A 221 -3.60 5.72 4.51
C GLY A 221 -2.73 6.97 4.64
N ASN A 222 -1.47 6.77 4.99
CA ASN A 222 -0.47 7.83 5.07
C ASN A 222 0.88 7.29 4.59
N ALA A 223 1.65 8.14 3.93
CA ALA A 223 3.00 7.81 3.46
C ALA A 223 3.99 8.88 3.90
N LEU A 224 5.10 8.45 4.52
CA LEU A 224 6.27 9.30 4.71
C LEU A 224 7.28 8.94 3.62
N LEU A 225 7.47 9.84 2.66
CA LEU A 225 8.35 9.61 1.52
C LEU A 225 9.77 10.09 1.83
N VAL A 226 10.66 9.15 2.12
CA VAL A 226 12.06 9.42 2.44
C VAL A 226 12.93 9.16 1.21
N GLY A 227 13.77 10.13 0.86
CA GLY A 227 14.73 9.99 -0.24
C GLY A 227 15.38 11.32 -0.59
N VAL A 228 16.47 11.28 -1.35
CA VAL A 228 17.23 12.49 -1.75
C VAL A 228 16.35 13.47 -2.54
N GLY A 229 16.73 14.75 -2.53
CA GLY A 229 16.10 15.77 -3.40
C GLY A 229 16.16 15.35 -4.88
N GLY A 230 15.11 15.66 -5.64
CA GLY A 230 15.04 15.32 -7.07
C GLY A 230 14.62 13.88 -7.40
N SER A 231 14.41 13.01 -6.41
CA SER A 231 13.92 11.61 -6.61
C SER A 231 12.47 11.48 -7.12
N GLY A 232 11.80 12.58 -7.44
CA GLY A 232 10.45 12.54 -8.01
C GLY A 232 9.31 12.28 -7.02
N LYS A 233 9.56 12.30 -5.69
CA LYS A 233 8.55 12.03 -4.64
C LYS A 233 7.24 12.79 -4.84
N GLN A 234 7.33 14.10 -5.12
CA GLN A 234 6.14 14.92 -5.38
C GLN A 234 5.46 14.51 -6.68
N SER A 235 6.20 14.37 -7.78
CA SER A 235 5.65 14.02 -9.10
C SER A 235 4.93 12.67 -9.07
N VAL A 236 5.51 11.67 -8.41
CA VAL A 236 4.89 10.36 -8.21
C VAL A 236 3.62 10.46 -7.38
N THR A 237 3.62 11.27 -6.31
CA THR A 237 2.41 11.49 -5.49
C THR A 237 1.31 12.18 -6.28
N ARG A 238 1.64 13.19 -7.08
CA ARG A 238 0.68 13.89 -7.95
C ARG A 238 0.08 12.95 -8.99
N LEU A 239 0.92 12.16 -9.65
CA LEU A 239 0.44 11.18 -10.63
C LEU A 239 -0.44 10.11 -9.98
N ALA A 240 -0.06 9.60 -8.81
CA ALA A 240 -0.87 8.62 -8.08
C ALA A 240 -2.21 9.19 -7.60
N ALA A 241 -2.25 10.46 -7.16
CA ALA A 241 -3.48 11.14 -6.79
C ALA A 241 -4.40 11.33 -8.01
N HIS A 242 -3.84 11.72 -9.15
CA HIS A 242 -4.58 11.82 -10.41
C HIS A 242 -5.13 10.47 -10.87
N LEU A 243 -4.29 9.42 -10.83
CA LEU A 243 -4.70 8.04 -11.10
C LEU A 243 -5.88 7.62 -10.22
N ALA A 244 -5.84 7.95 -8.93
CA ALA A 244 -6.90 7.62 -7.99
C ALA A 244 -8.15 8.51 -8.12
N GLU A 245 -8.14 9.55 -8.95
CA GLU A 245 -9.16 10.60 -9.03
C GLU A 245 -9.33 11.38 -7.71
N PHE A 246 -8.27 11.50 -6.91
CA PHE A 246 -8.30 12.22 -5.64
C PHE A 246 -7.89 13.67 -5.85
N LYS A 247 -8.61 14.60 -5.21
CA LYS A 247 -8.24 16.01 -5.21
C LYS A 247 -6.98 16.23 -4.37
N LEU A 248 -5.92 16.73 -5.01
CA LEU A 248 -4.66 17.02 -4.35
C LEU A 248 -4.69 18.41 -3.70
N PHE A 249 -4.41 18.47 -2.41
CA PHE A 249 -4.22 19.70 -1.65
C PHE A 249 -2.75 19.82 -1.21
N THR A 250 -2.20 21.03 -1.25
CA THR A 250 -0.83 21.35 -0.80
C THR A 250 -0.80 22.80 -0.31
N VAL A 251 0.01 23.11 0.70
CA VAL A 251 0.13 24.47 1.25
C VAL A 251 1.16 25.27 0.44
N GLU A 252 0.82 26.43 -0.10
CA GLU A 252 1.82 27.30 -0.75
C GLU A 252 2.41 28.27 0.29
N LEU A 253 3.71 28.15 0.60
CA LEU A 253 4.38 29.06 1.52
C LEU A 253 4.65 30.42 0.88
N THR A 254 4.33 31.49 1.59
CA THR A 254 4.63 32.88 1.20
C THR A 254 5.81 33.45 2.00
N LYS A 255 6.42 34.54 1.53
CA LYS A 255 7.54 35.19 2.25
C LYS A 255 7.01 35.82 3.55
N GLY A 256 7.62 35.46 4.68
CA GLY A 256 7.22 35.96 6.01
C GLY A 256 6.33 35.00 6.80
N TYR A 257 6.15 33.78 6.31
CA TYR A 257 5.34 32.74 6.95
C TYR A 257 5.90 32.34 8.33
N GLY A 258 5.18 32.67 9.40
CA GLY A 258 5.49 32.33 10.79
C GLY A 258 4.36 31.54 11.45
N ILE A 259 4.42 31.37 12.78
CA ILE A 259 3.43 30.54 13.50
C ILE A 259 2.07 31.25 13.68
N ALA A 260 2.05 32.58 13.61
CA ALA A 260 0.83 33.36 13.65
C ALA A 260 0.10 33.22 12.31
N GLU A 261 0.84 33.36 11.21
CA GLU A 261 0.38 33.15 9.84
C GLU A 261 -0.04 31.69 9.65
N PHE A 262 0.73 30.71 10.11
CA PHE A 262 0.31 29.30 10.08
C PHE A 262 -0.98 29.02 10.88
N ARG A 263 -1.19 29.70 12.02
CA ARG A 263 -2.41 29.52 12.85
C ARG A 263 -3.61 30.28 12.29
N GLU A 264 -3.38 31.45 11.70
CA GLU A 264 -4.38 32.18 10.94
C GLU A 264 -4.73 31.38 9.70
N ASP A 265 -3.77 30.85 8.95
CA ASP A 265 -3.99 29.95 7.82
C ASP A 265 -4.72 28.66 8.21
N LEU A 266 -4.40 28.04 9.35
CA LEU A 266 -5.17 26.89 9.88
C LEU A 266 -6.63 27.24 10.23
N LYS A 267 -6.97 28.52 10.46
CA LYS A 267 -8.32 29.01 10.80
C LYS A 267 -9.05 29.67 9.62
N GLU A 268 -8.32 30.33 8.74
CA GLU A 268 -8.76 31.29 7.73
C GLU A 268 -8.48 30.81 6.30
N MET A 269 -7.63 29.78 6.07
CA MET A 269 -7.49 29.21 4.73
C MET A 269 -8.83 28.63 4.31
N GLU A 270 -9.49 29.33 3.40
CA GLU A 270 -10.53 28.79 2.56
C GLU A 270 -10.09 27.43 2.01
N ASP A 271 -8.82 27.21 1.69
CA ASP A 271 -8.29 25.92 1.20
C ASP A 271 -8.38 24.77 2.20
N LEU A 272 -8.09 24.98 3.50
CA LEU A 272 -8.19 23.94 4.54
C LEU A 272 -9.65 23.70 4.91
N LYS A 273 -10.45 24.76 5.00
CA LYS A 273 -11.89 24.67 5.19
C LYS A 273 -12.53 23.94 4.01
N GLU A 274 -12.17 24.28 2.77
CA GLU A 274 -12.59 23.62 1.54
C GLU A 274 -12.12 22.18 1.52
N MET A 275 -10.90 21.88 1.97
CA MET A 275 -10.42 20.51 2.10
C MET A 275 -11.28 19.71 3.11
N TYR A 276 -11.56 20.27 4.29
CA TYR A 276 -12.39 19.63 5.30
C TYR A 276 -13.86 19.52 4.88
N GLU A 277 -14.40 20.51 4.16
CA GLU A 277 -15.74 20.47 3.59
C GLU A 277 -15.81 19.46 2.44
N ALA A 278 -14.83 19.43 1.54
CA ALA A 278 -14.73 18.46 0.46
C ALA A 278 -14.69 17.04 1.03
N ALA A 279 -13.79 16.76 1.98
CA ALA A 279 -13.65 15.42 2.54
C ALA A 279 -14.76 15.04 3.53
N GLY A 280 -15.21 15.97 4.37
CA GLY A 280 -16.11 15.70 5.49
C GLY A 280 -17.59 15.89 5.19
N VAL A 281 -17.94 16.79 4.25
CA VAL A 281 -19.33 17.11 3.89
C VAL A 281 -19.68 16.57 2.50
N ASN A 282 -18.79 16.75 1.52
CA ASN A 282 -19.04 16.38 0.13
C ASN A 282 -18.55 14.97 -0.23
N ASP A 283 -17.97 14.25 0.73
CA ASP A 283 -17.39 12.90 0.55
C ASP A 283 -16.43 12.79 -0.65
N THR A 284 -15.72 13.89 -0.94
CA THR A 284 -14.74 13.96 -2.02
C THR A 284 -13.43 13.33 -1.56
N PRO A 285 -12.89 12.33 -2.27
CA PRO A 285 -11.58 11.78 -1.96
C PRO A 285 -10.47 12.82 -2.14
N ILE A 286 -9.61 12.95 -1.12
CA ILE A 286 -8.53 13.95 -1.11
C ILE A 286 -7.17 13.33 -0.79
N VAL A 287 -6.11 13.98 -1.27
CA VAL A 287 -4.72 13.75 -0.83
C VAL A 287 -4.17 15.06 -0.31
N PHE A 288 -3.68 15.06 0.93
CA PHE A 288 -2.96 16.21 1.47
C PHE A 288 -1.45 15.95 1.39
N LEU A 289 -0.76 16.75 0.58
CA LEU A 289 0.67 16.63 0.32
C LEU A 289 1.46 17.69 1.11
N PHE A 290 2.28 17.21 2.04
CA PHE A 290 3.31 18.00 2.70
C PHE A 290 4.69 17.72 2.12
N THR A 291 5.52 18.75 2.07
CA THR A 291 6.89 18.72 1.58
C THR A 291 7.81 19.24 2.67
N GLU A 292 9.08 18.83 2.67
CA GLU A 292 10.07 19.26 3.68
C GLU A 292 10.27 20.79 3.73
N ALA A 293 9.98 21.48 2.63
CA ALA A 293 10.08 22.94 2.57
C ALA A 293 8.94 23.65 3.32
N GLN A 294 7.80 22.97 3.55
CA GLN A 294 6.60 23.45 4.24
C GLN A 294 6.66 23.15 5.73
#